data_AF-A0A9E5MN82-F1
#
_entry.id   AF-A0A9E5MN82-F1
#
_cell.length_a   1.000
_cell.length_b   1.000
_cell.length_c   1.000
_cell.angle_alpha   90.00
_cell.angle_beta   90.00
_cell.angle_gamma   90.00
#
_symmetry.space_group_name_H-M   'P 1'
#
loop_
_entity.id
_entity.type
_entity.pdbx_description
1 polymer ?
#
loop_
_entity_poly.entity_id
_entity_poly.type
_entity_poly.pdbx_seq_one_letter_code
_entity_poly.pdbx_strand_id
1 'polypeptide(L)'
;MNTSVPRLPLCERADQLVDTYVGVKMSNPEATAVLYRVAGTINQAKLSTGIYKRLESVVVRVLESASDASFSDPARVAFTLLSALAGLSRSSFGQIHSDSRLLQRFREESRLLVHAYLKASADVLSTGK
;
A
#
# COMPACT_ATOMS: atom_id res chain seq x y z
N MET A 1 20.76 6.01 -11.64
CA MET A 1 19.72 6.52 -12.55
C MET A 1 18.70 7.28 -11.73
N ASN A 2 18.70 8.61 -11.84
CA ASN A 2 17.73 9.48 -11.16
C ASN A 2 16.44 9.48 -11.99
N THR A 3 15.52 8.56 -11.72
CA THR A 3 14.19 8.59 -12.35
C THR A 3 13.34 9.58 -11.57
N SER A 4 13.19 10.79 -12.11
CA SER A 4 12.22 11.77 -11.62
C SER A 4 10.83 11.14 -11.70
N VAL A 5 10.11 11.08 -10.58
CA VAL A 5 8.75 10.52 -10.54
C VAL A 5 7.81 11.56 -11.17
N PRO A 6 7.17 11.28 -12.33
CA PRO A 6 6.39 12.27 -13.07
C PRO A 6 5.15 12.71 -12.27
N ARG A 7 4.88 14.01 -12.07
CA ARG A 7 3.75 14.43 -11.22
C ARG A 7 2.40 14.01 -11.80
N LEU A 8 1.57 13.34 -10.99
CA LEU A 8 0.22 12.86 -11.36
C LEU A 8 -0.78 13.22 -10.25
N PRO A 9 -2.08 13.30 -10.55
CA PRO A 9 -3.12 13.48 -9.53
C PRO A 9 -3.08 12.38 -8.46
N LEU A 10 -3.52 12.71 -7.24
CA LEU A 10 -3.49 11.79 -6.11
C LEU A 10 -4.30 10.50 -6.38
N CYS A 11 -5.41 10.59 -7.10
CA CYS A 11 -6.19 9.41 -7.48
C CYS A 11 -5.39 8.44 -8.36
N GLU A 12 -4.65 8.94 -9.35
CA GLU A 12 -3.79 8.11 -10.20
C GLU A 12 -2.63 7.51 -9.41
N ARG A 13 -2.10 8.24 -8.41
CA ARG A 13 -1.10 7.68 -7.48
C ARG A 13 -1.67 6.57 -6.62
N ALA A 14 -2.89 6.75 -6.12
CA ALA A 14 -3.59 5.73 -5.35
C ALA A 14 -3.78 4.46 -6.20
N ASP A 15 -4.21 4.60 -7.46
CA ASP A 15 -4.36 3.49 -8.40
C ASP A 15 -3.04 2.75 -8.68
N GLN A 16 -1.98 3.50 -9.02
CA GLN A 16 -0.66 2.89 -9.26
C GLN A 16 -0.13 2.15 -8.04
N LEU A 17 -0.28 2.74 -6.85
CA LEU A 17 0.20 2.16 -5.60
C LEU A 17 -0.54 0.86 -5.29
N VAL A 18 -1.88 0.90 -5.34
CA VAL A 18 -2.69 -0.27 -4.99
C VAL A 18 -2.58 -1.37 -6.03
N ASP A 19 -2.54 -1.06 -7.33
CA ASP A 19 -2.40 -2.07 -8.36
C ASP A 19 -1.03 -2.74 -8.31
N THR A 20 0.03 -1.98 -8.03
CA THR A 20 1.37 -2.55 -7.80
C THR A 20 1.37 -3.46 -6.58
N TYR A 21 0.83 -2.98 -5.44
CA TYR A 21 0.80 -3.75 -4.20
C TYR A 21 0.01 -5.05 -4.36
N VAL A 22 -1.22 -4.97 -4.88
CA VAL A 22 -2.09 -6.11 -5.11
C VAL A 22 -1.47 -7.06 -6.14
N GLY A 23 -0.91 -6.52 -7.23
CA GLY A 23 -0.25 -7.31 -8.28
C GLY A 23 0.89 -8.16 -7.73
N VAL A 24 1.74 -7.58 -6.87
CA VAL A 24 2.82 -8.33 -6.21
C VAL A 24 2.25 -9.47 -5.35
N LYS A 25 1.24 -9.19 -4.51
CA LYS A 25 0.64 -10.21 -3.63
C LYS A 25 -0.09 -11.31 -4.39
N MET A 26 -0.69 -10.96 -5.52
CA MET A 26 -1.47 -11.87 -6.37
C MET A 26 -0.63 -12.60 -7.41
N SER A 27 0.64 -12.24 -7.60
CA SER A 27 1.52 -12.92 -8.56
C SER A 27 1.75 -14.40 -8.22
N ASN A 28 1.80 -14.71 -6.92
CA ASN A 28 1.83 -16.07 -6.40
C ASN A 28 1.02 -16.12 -5.09
N PRO A 29 -0.31 -16.24 -5.18
CA PRO A 29 -1.20 -16.12 -4.02
C PRO A 29 -1.03 -17.30 -3.06
N GLU A 30 -0.65 -18.47 -3.56
CA GLU A 30 -0.36 -19.64 -2.73
C GLU A 30 0.92 -19.42 -1.89
N ALA A 31 2.02 -19.00 -2.52
CA ALA A 31 3.26 -18.69 -1.79
C ALA A 31 3.06 -17.53 -0.81
N THR A 32 2.32 -16.49 -1.19
CA THR A 32 1.97 -15.37 -0.30
C THR A 32 1.16 -15.86 0.90
N ALA A 33 0.20 -16.77 0.70
CA ALA A 33 -0.57 -17.38 1.77
C ALA A 33 0.29 -18.26 2.70
N VAL A 34 1.20 -19.06 2.14
CA VAL A 34 2.19 -19.82 2.93
C VAL A 34 3.02 -18.86 3.79
N LEU A 35 3.54 -17.77 3.21
CA LEU A 35 4.31 -16.77 3.94
C LEU A 35 3.50 -16.16 5.09
N TYR A 36 2.23 -15.79 4.90
CA TYR A 36 1.42 -15.23 5.97
C TYR A 36 1.05 -16.25 7.05
N ARG A 37 0.85 -17.53 6.71
CA ARG A 37 0.63 -18.60 7.69
C ARG A 37 1.88 -18.86 8.53
N VAL A 38 3.04 -18.99 7.89
CA VAL A 38 4.32 -19.24 8.58
C VAL A 38 4.80 -17.99 9.34
N ALA A 39 4.56 -16.79 8.81
CA ALA A 39 4.85 -15.52 9.50
C ALA A 39 3.86 -15.20 10.62
N GLY A 40 2.73 -15.91 10.74
CA GLY A 40 1.95 -15.92 11.99
C GLY A 40 2.76 -16.49 13.17
N THR A 41 3.67 -17.43 12.88
CA THR A 41 4.63 -18.02 13.83
C THR A 41 5.92 -17.20 13.92
N ILE A 42 6.31 -16.49 12.85
CA ILE A 42 7.48 -15.60 12.80
C ILE A 42 7.03 -14.14 12.85
N ASN A 43 6.96 -13.61 14.07
CA ASN A 43 6.63 -12.21 14.39
C ASN A 43 7.09 -11.22 13.30
N GLN A 44 6.14 -10.54 12.62
CA GLN A 44 6.42 -9.60 11.51
C GLN A 44 7.32 -8.42 11.91
N ALA A 45 7.59 -8.25 13.22
CA ALA A 45 8.68 -7.43 13.73
C ALA A 45 10.06 -7.77 13.12
N LYS A 46 10.20 -8.92 12.43
CA LYS A 46 11.43 -9.36 11.74
C LYS A 46 11.43 -9.18 10.21
N LEU A 47 10.44 -8.52 9.60
CA LEU A 47 10.72 -7.89 8.30
C LEU A 47 11.91 -6.97 8.56
N SER A 48 13.06 -7.26 7.92
CA SER A 48 14.28 -6.52 8.23
C SER A 48 13.96 -5.04 8.12
N THR A 49 14.23 -4.28 9.18
CA THR A 49 13.87 -2.86 9.28
C THR A 49 14.32 -2.07 8.05
N GLY A 50 15.37 -2.52 7.36
CA GLY A 50 15.84 -1.98 6.08
C GLY A 50 14.88 -2.16 4.90
N ILE A 51 14.22 -3.32 4.73
CA ILE A 51 13.25 -3.53 3.64
C ILE A 51 12.03 -2.62 3.84
N TYR A 52 11.52 -2.56 5.06
CA TYR A 52 10.39 -1.69 5.38
C TYR A 52 10.73 -0.22 5.13
N LYS A 53 11.85 0.28 5.64
CA LYS A 53 12.32 1.66 5.40
C LYS A 53 12.49 1.97 3.92
N ARG A 54 12.99 1.02 3.12
CA ARG A 54 13.11 1.22 1.67
C ARG A 54 11.73 1.37 1.01
N LEU A 55 10.78 0.53 1.39
CA LEU A 55 9.41 0.58 0.86
C LEU A 55 8.71 1.88 1.27
N GLU A 56 8.81 2.26 2.54
CA GLU A 56 8.31 3.53 3.08
C GLU A 56 8.89 4.72 2.30
N SER A 57 10.20 4.78 2.10
CA SER A 57 10.85 5.84 1.31
C SER A 57 10.35 5.93 -0.13
N VAL A 58 10.03 4.79 -0.76
CA VAL A 58 9.43 4.78 -2.11
C VAL A 58 8.01 5.36 -2.06
N VAL A 59 7.19 4.93 -1.11
CA VAL A 59 5.82 5.44 -0.96
C VAL A 59 5.82 6.93 -0.66
N VAL A 60 6.69 7.42 0.22
CA VAL A 60 6.84 8.86 0.51
C VAL A 60 7.10 9.64 -0.78
N ARG A 61 8.05 9.22 -1.63
CA ARG A 61 8.31 9.89 -2.91
C ARG A 61 7.10 9.88 -3.85
N VAL A 62 6.31 8.81 -3.84
CA VAL A 62 5.06 8.73 -4.62
C VAL A 62 4.05 9.75 -4.10
N LEU A 63 3.87 9.85 -2.78
CA LEU A 63 2.95 10.82 -2.16
C LEU A 63 3.38 12.27 -2.43
N GLU A 64 4.66 12.59 -2.27
CA GLU A 64 5.22 13.94 -2.51
C GLU A 64 5.12 14.37 -3.99
N SER A 65 5.03 13.39 -4.90
CA SER A 65 4.91 13.66 -6.33
C SER A 65 3.46 13.91 -6.79
N ALA A 66 2.46 13.83 -5.90
CA ALA A 66 1.08 14.15 -6.25
C ALA A 66 0.97 15.61 -6.73
N SER A 67 0.17 15.86 -7.77
CA SER A 67 0.07 17.19 -8.39
C SER A 67 -0.94 18.11 -7.70
N ASP A 68 -1.97 17.55 -7.09
CA ASP A 68 -3.18 18.20 -6.57
C ASP A 68 -3.39 18.02 -5.05
N ALA A 69 -2.44 17.37 -4.38
CA ALA A 69 -2.48 17.10 -2.95
C ALA A 69 -1.12 17.29 -2.30
N SER A 70 -1.12 17.67 -1.02
CA SER A 70 0.07 17.64 -0.16
C SER A 70 -0.23 16.88 1.13
N PHE A 71 0.82 16.49 1.85
CA PHE A 71 0.72 15.81 3.13
C PHE A 71 1.63 16.50 4.13
N SER A 72 1.09 16.87 5.30
CA SER A 72 1.87 17.46 6.40
C SER A 72 2.93 16.50 6.97
N ASP A 73 2.66 15.20 6.99
CA ASP A 73 3.58 14.15 7.44
C ASP A 73 3.49 12.92 6.51
N PRO A 74 4.14 12.97 5.32
CA PRO A 74 4.04 11.90 4.32
C PRO A 74 4.62 10.58 4.82
N ALA A 75 5.59 10.61 5.75
CA ALA A 75 6.15 9.41 6.36
C ALA A 75 5.12 8.68 7.23
N ARG A 76 4.38 9.40 8.08
CA ARG A 76 3.29 8.83 8.88
C ARG A 76 2.18 8.26 8.00
N VAL A 77 1.82 8.96 6.93
CA VAL A 77 0.81 8.49 5.96
C VAL A 77 1.29 7.19 5.29
N ALA A 78 2.53 7.15 4.80
CA ALA A 78 3.12 5.96 4.21
C ALA A 78 3.16 4.78 5.20
N PHE A 79 3.61 5.02 6.44
CA PHE A 79 3.66 4.02 7.49
C PHE A 79 2.29 3.40 7.78
N THR A 80 1.29 4.26 7.96
CA THR A 80 -0.08 3.84 8.30
C THR A 80 -0.71 3.06 7.14
N LEU A 81 -0.56 3.56 5.91
CA LEU A 81 -1.06 2.90 4.71
C LEU A 81 -0.46 1.51 4.53
N LEU A 82 0.87 1.39 4.63
CA LEU A 82 1.57 0.11 4.50
C LEU A 82 1.18 -0.88 5.60
N SER A 83 1.00 -0.39 6.83
CA SER A 83 0.55 -1.20 7.97
C SER A 83 -0.87 -1.73 7.75
N ALA A 84 -1.78 -0.88 7.29
CA ALA A 84 -3.16 -1.25 7.00
C ALA A 84 -3.25 -2.29 5.88
N LEU A 85 -2.55 -2.06 4.77
CA LEU A 85 -2.46 -3.02 3.66
C LEU A 85 -1.83 -4.36 4.07
N ALA A 86 -0.82 -4.33 4.94
CA ALA A 86 -0.21 -5.54 5.49
C ALA A 86 -1.20 -6.33 6.36
N GLY A 87 -2.01 -5.64 7.17
CA GLY A 87 -3.10 -6.24 7.95
C GLY A 87 -4.19 -6.86 7.07
N LEU A 88 -4.62 -6.15 6.03
CA LEU A 88 -5.58 -6.64 5.06
C LEU A 88 -5.06 -7.87 4.31
N SER A 89 -3.78 -7.85 3.92
CA SER A 89 -3.12 -9.02 3.31
C SER A 89 -3.11 -10.21 4.27
N ARG A 90 -2.72 -10.00 5.53
CA ARG A 90 -2.67 -11.09 6.51
C ARG A 90 -4.03 -11.73 6.74
N SER A 91 -5.08 -10.93 6.86
CA SER A 91 -6.45 -11.44 7.05
C SER A 91 -6.98 -12.15 5.81
N SER A 92 -6.62 -11.69 4.60
CA SER A 92 -7.10 -12.28 3.34
C SER A 92 -6.37 -13.57 2.96
N PHE A 93 -5.06 -13.61 3.15
CA PHE A 93 -4.21 -14.75 2.77
C PHE A 93 -3.96 -15.75 3.91
N GLY A 94 -4.25 -15.37 5.16
CA GLY A 94 -4.07 -16.21 6.34
C GLY A 94 -5.17 -17.25 6.55
N GLN A 95 -6.30 -17.14 5.83
CA GLN A 95 -7.42 -18.08 5.93
C GLN A 95 -7.15 -19.38 5.14
N ILE A 96 -7.75 -20.48 5.59
CA ILE A 96 -7.55 -21.81 5.03
C ILE A 96 -8.25 -21.87 3.65
N HIS A 97 -7.40 -21.90 2.61
CA HIS A 97 -7.69 -21.84 1.17
C HIS A 97 -7.96 -20.43 0.61
N SER A 98 -7.09 -19.99 -0.29
CA SER A 98 -7.23 -18.77 -1.09
C SER A 98 -8.39 -18.92 -2.09
N ASP A 99 -9.63 -18.85 -1.60
CA ASP A 99 -10.83 -18.77 -2.44
C ASP A 99 -10.72 -17.54 -3.36
N SER A 100 -11.06 -17.71 -4.64
CA SER A 100 -11.06 -16.63 -5.64
C SER A 100 -11.90 -15.44 -5.18
N ARG A 101 -12.97 -15.67 -4.40
CA ARG A 101 -13.78 -14.61 -3.79
C ARG A 101 -13.03 -13.81 -2.73
N LEU A 102 -12.18 -14.46 -1.93
CA LEU A 102 -11.35 -13.78 -0.94
C LEU A 102 -10.27 -12.94 -1.62
N LEU A 103 -9.67 -13.44 -2.70
CA LEU A 103 -8.68 -12.71 -3.48
C LEU A 103 -9.30 -11.50 -4.21
N GLN A 104 -10.53 -11.64 -4.71
CA GLN A 104 -11.29 -10.53 -5.28
C GLN A 104 -11.58 -9.46 -4.21
N ARG A 105 -12.11 -9.86 -3.06
CA ARG A 105 -12.36 -8.93 -1.94
C ARG A 105 -11.09 -8.21 -1.48
N PHE A 106 -9.97 -8.92 -1.38
CA PHE A 106 -8.69 -8.29 -1.06
C PHE A 106 -8.34 -7.15 -2.04
N ARG A 107 -8.54 -7.35 -3.34
CA ARG A 107 -8.30 -6.32 -4.36
C ARG A 107 -9.24 -5.12 -4.18
N GLU A 108 -10.53 -5.38 -4.01
CA GLU A 108 -11.56 -4.34 -3.85
C GLU A 108 -11.34 -3.51 -2.58
N GLU A 109 -11.15 -4.18 -1.44
CA GLU A 109 -10.89 -3.54 -0.14
C GLU A 109 -9.56 -2.79 -0.14
N SER A 110 -8.51 -3.32 -0.78
CA SER A 110 -7.23 -2.60 -0.90
C SER A 110 -7.40 -1.29 -1.66
N ARG A 111 -8.18 -1.29 -2.74
CA ARG A 111 -8.46 -0.09 -3.55
C ARG A 111 -9.25 0.93 -2.74
N LEU A 112 -10.33 0.48 -2.10
CA LEU A 112 -11.16 1.33 -1.25
C LEU A 112 -10.32 1.97 -0.15
N LEU A 113 -9.53 1.17 0.57
CA LEU A 113 -8.69 1.62 1.67
C LEU A 113 -7.66 2.65 1.22
N VAL A 114 -6.91 2.38 0.14
CA VAL A 114 -5.87 3.28 -0.36
C VAL A 114 -6.47 4.62 -0.78
N HIS A 115 -7.54 4.60 -1.59
CA HIS A 115 -8.20 5.82 -2.04
C HIS A 115 -8.79 6.62 -0.88
N ALA A 116 -9.55 5.98 0.00
CA ALA A 116 -10.21 6.66 1.11
C ALA A 116 -9.19 7.25 2.09
N TYR A 117 -8.17 6.47 2.47
CA TYR A 117 -7.16 6.92 3.42
C TYR A 117 -6.29 8.05 2.87
N LEU A 118 -5.83 7.94 1.62
CA LEU A 118 -5.02 9.00 1.01
C LEU A 118 -5.81 10.28 0.83
N LYS A 119 -7.07 10.19 0.37
CA LYS A 119 -7.95 11.36 0.27
C LYS A 119 -8.20 12.01 1.63
N ALA A 120 -8.42 11.22 2.67
CA ALA A 120 -8.67 11.73 4.03
C ALA A 120 -7.42 12.31 4.70
N SER A 121 -6.23 11.85 4.30
CA SER A 121 -4.94 12.31 4.85
C SER A 121 -4.34 13.49 4.08
N ALA A 122 -4.87 13.79 2.90
CA ALA A 122 -4.36 14.84 2.03
C ALA A 122 -4.88 16.22 2.45
N ASP A 123 -3.98 17.19 2.47
CA ASP A 123 -4.33 18.60 2.45
C ASP A 123 -4.66 18.96 1.00
N VAL A 124 -5.90 19.41 0.75
CA VAL A 124 -6.32 19.85 -0.58
C VAL A 124 -5.55 21.11 -0.93
N LEU A 125 -4.76 21.06 -2.00
CA LEU A 125 -4.10 22.25 -2.52
C LEU A 125 -5.18 23.15 -3.12
N SER A 126 -5.58 24.19 -2.38
CA SER A 126 -6.46 25.22 -2.90
C SER A 126 -5.77 25.86 -4.10
N THR A 127 -6.31 25.63 -5.30
CA THR A 127 -5.91 26.37 -6.49
C THR A 127 -6.28 27.82 -6.20
N GLY A 128 -5.27 28.68 -6.02
CA GLY A 128 -5.45 30.09 -5.72
C GLY A 128 -6.43 30.70 -6.72
N LYS A 129 -7.42 31.42 -6.18
CA LYS A 129 -8.34 32.25 -6.95
C LYS A 129 -7.64 33.51 -7.43
#